data_AF-C6H9U0-F1
#
_entry.id   AF-C6H9U0-F1
#
_cell.length_a   1.000
_cell.length_b   1.000
_cell.length_c   1.000
_cell.angle_alpha   90.00
_cell.angle_beta   90.00
_cell.angle_gamma   90.00
#
_symmetry.space_group_name_H-M   'P 1'
#
loop_
_entity.id
_entity.type
_entity.pdbx_description
1 polymer ?
#
loop_
_entity_poly.entity_id
_entity_poly.type
_entity_poly.pdbx_seq_one_letter_code
_entity_poly.pdbx_strand_id
1 'polypeptide(L)'
;MQHTHKIESRVETTNSDDNENAISPNQSLTTAEIRGQSQWPIPDFNMYNTRSNKVRIIKTPGGNLRYLHIKKKGTAPKCGDCGIKLPGIPALRPREYSQISRPKKSVSRAYGGSRCGGCVKDRIVRAFLIEEQKIVKKVLKESQEKAAASSKKR
;
A
#
# COMPACT_ATOMS: atom_id res chain seq x y z
N MET A 1 12.51 58.64 -59.73
CA MET A 1 11.46 59.62 -60.08
C MET A 1 10.24 59.28 -59.22
N GLN A 2 10.24 59.61 -57.93
CA GLN A 2 9.65 60.85 -57.41
C GLN A 2 8.52 61.38 -58.31
N HIS A 3 7.27 61.22 -57.89
CA HIS A 3 6.29 62.30 -57.83
C HIS A 3 5.22 61.93 -56.79
N THR A 4 5.32 62.60 -55.65
CA THR A 4 4.23 62.82 -54.71
C THR A 4 3.26 63.84 -55.30
N HIS A 5 1.95 63.68 -55.09
CA HIS A 5 1.10 64.82 -54.76
C HIS A 5 -0.01 64.38 -53.79
N LYS A 6 -0.23 65.28 -52.84
CA LYS A 6 -0.99 65.20 -51.59
C LYS A 6 -2.28 66.01 -51.76
N ILE A 7 -3.15 65.97 -50.75
CA ILE A 7 -4.22 66.95 -50.41
C ILE A 7 -5.58 66.61 -51.04
N GLU A 8 -6.75 66.69 -50.39
CA GLU A 8 -7.29 66.65 -49.02
C GLU A 8 -8.82 66.73 -49.26
N SER A 9 -9.65 66.07 -48.46
CA SER A 9 -10.91 66.69 -48.00
C SER A 9 -11.53 65.92 -46.84
N ARG A 10 -11.32 66.51 -45.67
CA ARG A 10 -12.10 66.47 -44.44
C ARG A 10 -13.61 66.48 -44.67
N VAL A 11 -14.32 65.53 -44.05
CA VAL A 11 -15.65 65.76 -43.46
C VAL A 11 -15.67 65.06 -42.10
N GLU A 12 -15.62 65.87 -41.04
CA GLU A 12 -16.02 65.50 -39.69
C GLU A 12 -17.51 65.86 -39.56
N THR A 13 -18.31 64.98 -38.97
CA THR A 13 -19.25 65.33 -37.87
C THR A 13 -19.84 64.06 -37.26
N THR A 14 -19.48 63.85 -35.99
CA THR A 14 -20.31 63.48 -34.84
C THR A 14 -21.40 62.41 -35.02
N ASN A 15 -21.27 61.33 -34.24
CA ASN A 15 -22.22 61.08 -33.15
C ASN A 15 -21.57 60.21 -32.07
N SER A 16 -21.55 60.79 -30.88
CA SER A 16 -21.38 60.21 -29.57
C SER A 16 -22.47 59.15 -29.34
N ASP A 17 -22.07 58.00 -28.82
CA ASP A 17 -22.88 57.22 -27.88
C ASP A 17 -21.90 56.42 -27.00
N ASP A 18 -21.71 56.95 -25.81
CA ASP A 18 -21.02 56.34 -24.69
C ASP A 18 -21.72 55.02 -24.32
N ASN A 19 -20.99 53.91 -24.31
CA ASN A 19 -21.40 52.73 -23.56
C ASN A 19 -20.32 52.36 -22.55
N GLU A 20 -20.54 52.91 -21.37
CA GLU A 20 -19.83 52.63 -20.13
C GLU A 20 -19.81 51.13 -19.83
N ASN A 21 -18.62 50.53 -19.80
CA ASN A 21 -18.31 49.46 -18.86
C ASN A 21 -16.80 49.33 -18.69
N ALA A 22 -16.20 50.39 -18.15
CA ALA A 22 -14.94 50.30 -17.44
C ALA A 22 -15.19 49.61 -16.10
N ILE A 23 -14.88 48.32 -16.00
CA ILE A 23 -14.90 47.61 -14.72
C ILE A 23 -13.74 48.15 -13.87
N SER A 24 -14.12 48.76 -12.75
CA SER A 24 -13.26 49.46 -11.80
C SER A 24 -12.22 48.54 -11.13
N PRO A 25 -10.95 48.95 -10.93
CA PRO A 25 -9.88 48.09 -10.43
C PRO A 25 -9.84 47.98 -8.89
N ASN A 26 -10.98 48.06 -8.21
CA ASN A 26 -11.07 47.85 -6.75
C ASN A 26 -12.49 47.45 -6.35
N GLN A 27 -12.87 46.20 -6.63
CA GLN A 27 -13.90 45.53 -5.85
C GLN A 27 -13.21 44.44 -5.02
N SER A 28 -12.96 44.76 -3.75
CA SER A 28 -12.64 43.77 -2.74
C SER A 28 -13.80 42.79 -2.66
N LEU A 29 -13.58 41.56 -3.13
CA LEU A 29 -14.52 40.47 -2.95
C LEU A 29 -14.86 40.35 -1.46
N THR A 30 -16.15 40.40 -1.15
CA THR A 30 -16.64 40.23 0.22
C THR A 30 -16.22 38.85 0.74
N THR A 31 -15.90 38.77 2.04
CA THR A 31 -15.31 37.61 2.73
C THR A 31 -16.16 36.32 2.69
N ALA A 32 -17.31 36.33 2.00
CA ALA A 32 -18.24 35.21 1.87
C ALA A 32 -18.04 34.37 0.60
N GLU A 33 -17.33 34.83 -0.43
CA GLU A 33 -17.12 34.07 -1.68
C GLU A 33 -15.85 33.20 -1.68
N ILE A 34 -15.02 33.28 -0.64
CA ILE A 34 -13.84 32.41 -0.45
C ILE A 34 -14.23 31.01 0.06
N ARG A 35 -15.46 30.82 0.56
CA ARG A 35 -15.93 29.53 1.10
C ARG A 35 -16.32 28.48 0.03
N GLY A 36 -16.04 28.73 -1.25
CA GLY A 36 -16.52 27.89 -2.36
C GLY A 36 -15.47 27.15 -3.18
N GLN A 37 -14.16 27.33 -3.00
CA GLN A 37 -13.15 26.70 -3.87
C GLN A 37 -11.85 26.33 -3.15
N SER A 38 -11.89 25.27 -2.36
CA SER A 38 -10.83 24.25 -2.31
C SER A 38 -11.24 23.14 -1.35
N GLN A 39 -12.27 22.39 -1.76
CA GLN A 39 -12.51 21.06 -1.19
C GLN A 39 -11.43 20.08 -1.70
N TRP A 40 -10.15 20.45 -1.60
CA TRP A 40 -9.08 19.47 -1.66
C TRP A 40 -8.95 18.92 -0.24
N PRO A 41 -9.04 17.58 -0.03
CA PRO A 41 -8.88 17.01 1.29
C PRO A 41 -7.54 17.50 1.85
N ILE A 42 -7.62 18.09 3.04
CA ILE A 42 -6.54 18.77 3.77
C ILE A 42 -5.24 17.99 3.54
N PRO A 43 -4.18 18.61 2.98
CA PRO A 43 -2.89 17.95 2.88
C PRO A 43 -2.49 17.54 4.30
N ASP A 44 -2.15 16.27 4.49
CA ASP A 44 -1.72 15.74 5.79
C ASP A 44 -0.78 16.76 6.45
N PHE A 45 -1.22 17.38 7.56
CA PHE A 45 -0.58 18.57 8.14
C PHE A 45 0.88 18.35 8.61
N ASN A 46 1.38 17.12 8.54
CA ASN A 46 2.75 16.81 8.91
C ASN A 46 3.73 17.44 7.90
N MET A 47 4.38 18.53 8.29
CA MET A 47 5.34 19.25 7.44
C MET A 47 6.72 18.57 7.34
N TYR A 48 6.98 17.53 8.14
CA TYR A 48 8.29 16.89 8.23
C TYR A 48 8.42 15.69 7.29
N ASN A 49 9.65 15.41 6.82
CA ASN A 49 9.99 14.25 6.00
C ASN A 49 10.06 12.96 6.82
N THR A 50 8.92 12.55 7.36
CA THR A 50 8.76 11.34 8.18
C THR A 50 8.51 10.11 7.31
N ARG A 51 8.65 8.91 7.88
CA ARG A 51 8.32 7.64 7.18
C ARG A 51 6.84 7.57 6.74
N SER A 52 5.95 8.27 7.44
CA SER A 52 4.52 8.39 7.11
C SER A 52 4.27 9.37 5.97
N ASN A 53 5.03 10.47 5.93
CA ASN A 53 4.84 11.55 4.97
C ASN A 53 5.83 11.45 3.80
N LYS A 54 5.84 10.29 3.13
CA LYS A 54 6.60 10.11 1.90
C LYS A 54 5.71 10.46 0.72
N VAL A 55 6.24 11.20 -0.24
CA VAL A 55 5.48 11.79 -1.35
C VAL A 55 6.07 11.34 -2.69
N ARG A 56 5.21 11.08 -3.68
CA ARG A 56 5.56 10.91 -5.09
C ARG A 56 5.13 12.14 -5.87
N ILE A 57 6.03 12.71 -6.68
CA ILE A 57 5.70 13.76 -7.63
C ILE A 57 5.18 13.10 -8.91
N ILE A 58 3.97 13.45 -9.34
CA ILE A 58 3.34 12.92 -10.55
C ILE A 58 2.92 14.09 -11.45
N LYS A 59 3.10 13.93 -12.76
CA LYS A 59 2.52 14.82 -13.76
C LYS A 59 1.05 14.46 -13.94
N THR A 60 0.16 15.42 -13.72
CA THR A 60 -1.25 15.26 -14.02
C THR A 60 -1.48 15.36 -15.53
N PRO A 61 -2.61 14.86 -16.06
CA PRO A 61 -2.94 15.00 -17.49
C PRO A 61 -2.90 16.45 -18.00
N GLY A 62 -3.18 17.44 -17.15
CA GLY A 62 -3.08 18.87 -17.47
C GLY A 62 -1.65 19.44 -17.42
N GLY A 63 -0.62 18.60 -17.36
CA GLY A 63 0.79 19.02 -17.38
C GLY A 63 1.36 19.50 -16.04
N ASN A 64 0.53 19.63 -15.00
CA ASN A 64 0.94 20.14 -13.69
C ASN A 64 1.60 19.05 -12.83
N LEU A 65 2.63 19.42 -12.08
CA LEU A 65 3.24 18.53 -11.08
C LEU A 65 2.40 18.56 -9.79
N ARG A 66 1.99 17.39 -9.30
CA ARG A 66 1.29 17.24 -8.02
C ARG A 66 1.96 16.22 -7.11
N TYR A 67 1.80 16.45 -5.81
CA TYR A 67 2.24 15.55 -4.75
C TYR A 67 1.16 14.50 -4.45
N LEU A 68 1.52 13.22 -4.50
CA LEU A 68 0.70 12.13 -3.96
C LEU A 68 1.38 11.50 -2.74
N HIS A 69 0.70 11.51 -1.59
CA HIS A 69 1.19 10.85 -0.38
C HIS A 69 1.15 9.32 -0.55
N ILE A 70 2.30 8.68 -0.30
CA ILE A 70 2.47 7.25 -0.39
C ILE A 70 2.26 6.63 1.00
N LYS A 71 1.38 5.63 1.09
CA LYS A 71 1.24 4.83 2.31
C LYS A 71 2.55 4.08 2.61
N LYS A 72 2.93 3.99 3.89
CA LYS A 72 4.02 3.10 4.36
C LYS A 72 3.87 1.70 3.78
N LYS A 73 4.97 1.13 3.30
CA LYS A 73 5.02 -0.24 2.76
C LYS A 73 4.68 -1.26 3.85
N GLY A 74 3.87 -2.25 3.51
CA GLY A 74 3.57 -3.39 4.38
C GLY A 74 4.78 -4.31 4.55
N THR A 75 4.87 -4.97 5.69
CA THR A 75 5.87 -6.02 5.94
C THR A 75 5.34 -7.36 5.47
N ALA A 76 6.17 -8.16 4.81
CA ALA A 76 5.82 -9.52 4.44
C ALA A 76 5.68 -10.40 5.69
N PRO A 77 4.69 -11.31 5.74
CA PRO A 77 4.56 -12.26 6.83
C PRO A 77 5.74 -13.23 6.82
N LYS A 78 6.28 -13.50 8.01
CA LYS A 78 7.45 -14.36 8.20
C LYS A 78 7.03 -15.71 8.75
N CYS A 79 7.83 -16.73 8.44
CA CYS A 79 7.71 -18.05 9.03
C CYS A 79 8.08 -18.00 10.52
N GLY A 80 7.28 -18.66 11.36
CA GLY A 80 7.51 -18.69 12.82
C GLY A 80 8.77 -19.43 13.29
N ASP A 81 9.23 -20.46 12.56
CA ASP A 81 10.47 -21.18 12.89
C ASP A 81 11.68 -20.50 12.23
N CYS A 82 11.65 -20.45 10.91
CA CYS A 82 12.82 -20.17 10.09
C CYS A 82 12.99 -18.66 9.77
N GLY A 83 12.02 -17.80 10.12
CA GLY A 83 12.08 -16.33 9.89
C GLY A 83 11.98 -15.87 8.43
N ILE A 84 11.98 -16.80 7.48
CA ILE A 84 11.89 -16.54 6.04
C ILE A 84 10.53 -15.94 5.67
N LYS A 85 10.50 -15.03 4.69
CA LYS A 85 9.25 -14.47 4.15
C LYS A 85 8.41 -15.58 3.51
N LEU A 86 7.13 -15.66 3.87
CA LEU A 86 6.24 -16.70 3.36
C LEU A 86 5.91 -16.45 1.88
N PRO A 87 6.17 -17.41 0.98
CA PRO A 87 5.80 -17.28 -0.41
C PRO A 87 4.27 -17.40 -0.57
N GLY A 88 3.73 -16.69 -1.57
CA GLY A 88 2.30 -16.73 -1.91
C GLY A 88 1.41 -15.82 -1.06
N ILE A 89 1.97 -15.07 -0.09
CA ILE A 89 1.19 -14.14 0.74
C ILE A 89 1.68 -12.71 0.49
N PRO A 90 0.79 -11.78 0.10
CA PRO A 90 1.19 -10.42 -0.27
C PRO A 90 1.64 -9.61 0.93
N ALA A 91 2.65 -8.75 0.77
CA ALA A 91 3.14 -7.87 1.84
C ALA A 91 2.29 -6.59 1.92
N LEU A 92 1.31 -6.56 2.82
CA LEU A 92 0.31 -5.49 2.92
C LEU A 92 0.19 -4.95 4.34
N ARG A 93 -0.51 -3.83 4.50
CA ARG A 93 -0.78 -3.26 5.82
C ARG A 93 -1.95 -3.99 6.50
N PRO A 94 -2.04 -4.01 7.84
CA PRO A 94 -3.14 -4.68 8.55
C PRO A 94 -4.54 -4.26 8.08
N ARG A 95 -4.74 -2.98 7.76
CA ARG A 95 -6.02 -2.46 7.22
C ARG A 95 -6.32 -2.94 5.79
N GLU A 96 -5.30 -3.20 4.98
CA GLU A 96 -5.48 -3.75 3.63
C GLU A 96 -5.69 -5.26 3.69
N TYR A 97 -5.05 -5.92 4.66
CA TYR A 97 -5.32 -7.32 4.97
C TYR A 97 -6.78 -7.54 5.36
N SER A 98 -7.45 -6.68 6.12
CA SER A 98 -8.86 -6.91 6.45
C SER A 98 -9.76 -6.95 5.21
N GLN A 99 -9.44 -6.17 4.18
CA GLN A 99 -10.23 -6.06 2.94
C GLN A 99 -10.05 -7.22 1.96
N ILE A 100 -8.97 -7.98 2.07
CA ILE A 100 -8.64 -9.03 1.11
C ILE A 100 -9.39 -10.34 1.37
N SER A 101 -9.69 -11.07 0.30
CA SER A 101 -10.28 -12.41 0.36
C SER A 101 -9.37 -13.42 1.06
N ARG A 102 -9.95 -14.38 1.78
CA ARG A 102 -9.24 -15.47 2.49
C ARG A 102 -8.17 -16.21 1.68
N PRO A 103 -8.40 -16.68 0.43
CA PRO A 103 -7.40 -17.47 -0.31
C PRO A 103 -6.11 -16.71 -0.63
N LYS A 104 -6.14 -15.36 -0.63
CA LYS A 104 -4.95 -14.53 -0.84
C LYS A 104 -4.14 -14.35 0.45
N LYS A 105 -4.69 -14.70 1.61
CA LYS A 105 -4.06 -14.56 2.94
C LYS A 105 -3.36 -15.83 3.41
N SER A 106 -3.81 -16.98 2.93
CA SER A 106 -3.35 -18.29 3.37
C SER A 106 -2.82 -19.12 2.20
N VAL A 107 -2.13 -20.20 2.52
CA VAL A 107 -1.73 -21.23 1.55
C VAL A 107 -2.47 -22.52 1.88
N SER A 108 -2.94 -23.26 0.87
CA SER A 108 -3.70 -24.51 1.01
C SER A 108 -2.82 -25.68 1.42
N ARG A 109 -2.34 -25.68 2.68
CA ARG A 109 -1.61 -26.79 3.31
C ARG A 109 -1.73 -26.71 4.83
N ALA A 110 -1.30 -27.77 5.53
CA ALA A 110 -1.13 -27.74 6.99
C ALA A 110 -0.19 -26.59 7.41
N TYR A 111 -0.60 -25.84 8.44
CA TYR A 111 0.08 -24.63 8.94
C TYR A 111 0.35 -23.54 7.88
N GLY A 112 -0.44 -23.52 6.80
CA GLY A 112 -0.39 -22.47 5.78
C GLY A 112 -0.59 -21.08 6.39
N GLY A 113 0.17 -20.09 5.93
CA GLY A 113 0.10 -18.73 6.48
C GLY A 113 0.98 -18.45 7.70
N SER A 114 1.44 -19.49 8.40
CA SER A 114 2.32 -19.36 9.58
C SER A 114 3.69 -19.99 9.38
N ARG A 115 3.74 -21.13 8.66
CA ARG A 115 4.97 -21.92 8.46
C ARG A 115 5.29 -22.10 6.98
N CYS A 116 6.57 -22.17 6.64
CA CYS A 116 7.01 -22.48 5.28
C CYS A 116 6.95 -24.00 5.02
N GLY A 117 7.02 -24.42 3.75
CA GLY A 117 6.93 -25.85 3.39
C GLY A 117 8.04 -26.70 4.02
N GLY A 118 9.26 -26.16 4.11
CA GLY A 118 10.40 -26.83 4.75
C GLY A 118 10.14 -27.11 6.24
N CYS A 119 9.85 -26.08 7.04
CA CYS A 119 9.64 -26.29 8.48
C CYS A 119 8.37 -27.15 8.76
N VAL A 120 7.39 -27.24 7.84
CA VAL A 120 6.26 -28.20 7.94
C VAL A 120 6.72 -29.63 7.68
N LYS A 121 7.53 -29.88 6.64
CA LYS A 121 8.12 -31.19 6.37
C LYS A 121 8.91 -31.69 7.58
N ASP A 122 9.75 -30.83 8.16
CA ASP A 122 10.57 -31.19 9.32
C ASP A 122 9.72 -31.52 10.54
N ARG A 123 8.54 -30.89 10.72
CA ARG A 123 7.61 -31.21 11.82
C ARG A 123 7.00 -32.59 11.63
N ILE A 124 6.56 -32.90 10.41
CA ILE A 124 5.96 -34.20 10.08
C ILE A 124 6.98 -35.32 10.31
N VAL A 125 8.18 -35.18 9.74
CA VAL A 125 9.25 -36.19 9.87
C VAL A 125 9.68 -36.35 11.33
N ARG A 126 9.87 -35.26 12.07
CA ARG A 126 10.23 -35.33 13.50
C ARG A 126 9.15 -36.02 14.33
N ALA A 127 7.87 -35.67 14.13
CA ALA A 127 6.76 -36.28 14.86
C ALA A 127 6.71 -37.79 14.61
N PHE A 128 6.78 -38.19 13.33
CA PHE A 128 6.77 -39.59 12.92
C PHE A 128 7.92 -40.38 13.56
N LEU A 129 9.17 -39.93 13.38
CA LEU A 129 10.34 -40.66 13.90
C LEU A 129 10.33 -40.76 15.43
N ILE A 130 9.85 -39.74 16.14
CA ILE A 130 9.73 -39.77 17.60
C ILE A 130 8.66 -40.78 18.04
N GLU A 131 7.55 -40.88 17.33
CA GLU A 131 6.51 -41.86 17.62
C GLU A 131 7.00 -43.29 17.37
N GLU A 132 7.66 -43.54 16.24
CA GLU A 132 8.26 -44.83 15.93
C GLU A 132 9.29 -45.26 16.99
N GLN A 133 10.20 -44.35 17.36
CA GLN A 133 11.18 -44.61 18.41
C GLN A 133 10.52 -44.89 19.77
N LYS A 134 9.40 -44.22 20.09
CA LYS A 134 8.65 -44.47 21.33
C LYS A 134 8.03 -45.87 21.33
N ILE A 135 7.48 -46.32 20.20
CA ILE A 135 6.89 -47.67 20.07
C ILE A 135 7.99 -48.72 20.22
N VAL A 136 9.10 -48.59 19.49
CA VAL A 136 10.24 -49.52 19.58
C VAL A 136 10.75 -49.62 21.02
N LYS A 137 10.93 -48.49 21.71
CA LYS A 137 11.36 -48.47 23.11
C LYS A 137 10.38 -49.17 24.06
N LYS A 138 9.07 -49.11 23.80
CA LYS A 138 8.05 -49.81 24.62
C LYS A 138 8.12 -51.31 24.39
N VAL A 139 8.13 -51.74 23.13
CA VAL A 139 8.20 -53.17 22.76
C VAL A 139 9.46 -53.82 23.33
N LEU A 140 10.62 -53.16 23.19
CA LEU A 140 11.88 -53.67 23.72
C LEU A 140 11.83 -53.88 25.24
N LYS A 141 11.26 -52.93 26.00
CA LYS A 141 11.07 -53.06 27.45
C LYS A 141 10.16 -54.23 27.80
N GLU A 142 9.00 -54.34 27.15
CA GLU A 142 8.06 -55.45 27.37
C GLU A 142 8.71 -56.82 27.06
N SER A 143 9.51 -56.92 26.00
CA SER A 143 10.22 -58.15 25.67
C SER A 143 11.33 -58.50 26.68
N GLN A 144 12.04 -57.50 27.22
CA GLN A 144 13.03 -57.71 28.28
C GLN A 144 12.38 -58.18 29.59
N GLU A 145 11.24 -57.58 29.96
CA GLU A 145 10.46 -57.99 31.13
C GLU A 145 9.94 -59.43 31.00
N LYS A 146 9.42 -59.80 29.82
CA LYS A 146 9.00 -61.18 29.52
C LYS A 146 10.17 -62.17 29.57
N ALA A 147 11.33 -61.80 29.02
CA ALA A 147 12.54 -62.63 29.07
C ALA A 147 13.02 -62.84 30.51
N ALA A 148 13.11 -61.78 31.32
CA ALA A 148 13.49 -61.86 32.73
C ALA A 148 12.50 -62.68 33.58
N ALA A 149 11.19 -62.59 33.28
CA ALA A 149 10.19 -63.43 33.93
C ALA A 149 10.35 -64.91 33.56
N SER A 150 10.69 -65.22 32.30
CA SER A 150 10.92 -66.59 31.85
C SER A 150 12.18 -67.23 32.47
N SER A 151 13.26 -66.47 32.64
CA SER A 151 14.50 -66.98 33.26
C SER A 151 14.37 -67.18 34.76
N LYS A 152 13.47 -66.46 35.44
CA LYS A 152 13.21 -66.59 36.88
C LYS A 152 12.27 -67.74 37.23
N LYS A 153 11.63 -68.35 36.22
CA LYS A 153 10.71 -69.50 36.35
C LYS A 153 11.38 -70.85 36.08
N ARG A 154 12.64 -70.85 35.59
CA ARG A 154 13.55 -72.01 35.57
C ARG A 154 14.43 -71.97 36.80
#